data_AF-A0AA37XDN1-F1
#
_entry.id   AF-A0AA37XDN1-F1
#
_cell.length_a   1.000
_cell.length_b   1.000
_cell.length_c   1.000
_cell.angle_alpha   90.00
_cell.angle_beta   90.00
_cell.angle_gamma   90.00
#
_symmetry.space_group_name_H-M   'P 1'
#
loop_
_entity.id
_entity.type
_entity.pdbx_description
1 polymer ?
#
loop_
_entity_poly.entity_id
_entity_poly.type
_entity_poly.pdbx_seq_one_letter_code
_entity_poly.pdbx_strand_id
1 'polypeptide(L)'
;MLSAVVGLVLVAAGAVALTRPLATLLVLAVVAGPAVVLGAVRALASPSTGSDLTPSWRGGRARWWAAGVLAAVLAVGALLDVPRAVGLLPWLVALTLLGAAARLVLRAVRGTGRAPRPVTLLAAVACAVAAWPVLTWPDLALLLLATTSALSAVVVGVRQLVRAVRPRRGRRTAPRWLVATGFVTASTLVLLATAGLGWLRSDVAPVPDFYAWDGAIPAEPGTVLRTEAYDGEVPPASSATRVLYTTTRQDGSAAVASAVVVVPDGESAAPRTVLAWQHGTTGVAQRCAPSLTAEAVTERNVPGVGEMVRRGWVVVATDYPGQGTAGRYPYLIGQGEGRATLDAVRAARALPAAQAGERVMLWGHSQGGHATLWAGRIAADYAPELEVASVAALSAASDPLALAHAVLDDGASPLGRAITSYVLVPYAQEYPDIRLVDTVHPAGRVFASEAASRCASERGMLVTVLAAVALGDRDALYDLDLEGGPVAERLRENAADGLVPAPLFLGQGADDEVVPIDIQRTLAGQLCAAGRDVEVHEYEGRTHMGVIAGDSPLLPDLFAWVDALDAGEREGVPRGCQS
;
A
#
# COMPACT_ATOMS: atom_id res chain seq x y z
N MET A 1 32.03 -2.56 39.68
CA MET A 1 30.73 -1.88 39.85
C MET A 1 30.25 -1.19 38.57
N LEU A 2 30.94 -0.17 38.06
CA LEU A 2 30.48 0.62 36.89
C LEU A 2 30.13 -0.23 35.64
N SER A 3 30.96 -1.21 35.27
CA SER A 3 30.69 -2.08 34.11
C SER A 3 29.48 -3.00 34.31
N ALA A 4 29.15 -3.37 35.56
CA ALA A 4 27.97 -4.17 35.86
C ALA A 4 26.70 -3.31 35.78
N VAL A 5 26.73 -2.08 36.30
CA VAL A 5 25.63 -1.12 36.20
C VAL A 5 25.34 -0.78 34.72
N VAL A 6 26.37 -0.46 33.94
CA VAL A 6 26.23 -0.22 32.50
C VAL A 6 25.69 -1.44 31.77
N GLY A 7 26.14 -2.65 32.14
CA GLY A 7 25.64 -3.89 31.58
C GLY A 7 24.15 -4.11 31.86
N LEU A 8 23.72 -3.89 33.10
CA LEU A 8 22.32 -4.03 33.53
C LEU A 8 21.41 -3.03 32.82
N VAL A 9 21.83 -1.76 32.74
CA VAL A 9 21.10 -0.69 32.04
C VAL A 9 20.94 -1.02 30.55
N LEU A 10 21.99 -1.52 29.88
CA LEU A 10 21.90 -1.91 28.47
C LEU A 10 20.98 -3.11 28.23
N VAL A 11 20.96 -4.10 29.13
CA VAL A 11 20.02 -5.22 29.05
C VAL A 11 18.59 -4.75 29.25
N ALA A 12 18.33 -3.95 30.29
CA ALA A 12 16.99 -3.43 30.57
C ALA A 12 16.49 -2.52 29.43
N ALA A 13 17.31 -1.57 28.98
CA ALA A 13 16.97 -0.70 27.87
C ALA A 13 16.75 -1.48 26.56
N GLY A 14 17.60 -2.48 26.27
CA GLY A 14 17.43 -3.34 25.10
C GLY A 14 16.17 -4.21 25.17
N ALA A 15 15.84 -4.74 26.35
CA ALA A 15 14.60 -5.51 26.56
C ALA A 15 13.35 -4.65 26.41
N VAL A 16 13.35 -3.42 26.94
CA VAL A 16 12.25 -2.46 26.75
C VAL A 16 12.13 -2.06 25.27
N ALA A 17 13.25 -1.76 24.60
CA ALA A 17 13.30 -1.41 23.19
C ALA A 17 12.72 -2.51 22.28
N LEU A 18 12.98 -3.79 22.59
CA LEU A 18 12.38 -4.93 21.88
C LEU A 18 10.86 -4.97 21.97
N THR A 19 10.27 -4.36 23.00
CA THR A 19 8.81 -4.29 23.19
C THR A 19 8.18 -2.99 22.68
N ARG A 20 9.00 -2.01 22.25
CA ARG A 20 8.57 -0.67 21.80
C ARG A 20 9.39 -0.21 20.59
N PRO A 21 9.13 -0.76 19.40
CA PRO A 21 9.94 -0.51 18.20
C PRO A 21 9.81 0.94 17.69
N LEU A 22 8.63 1.57 17.75
CA LEU A 22 8.43 2.96 17.36
C LEU A 22 9.24 3.91 18.26
N ALA A 23 9.17 3.73 19.57
CA ALA A 23 10.01 4.47 20.52
C ALA A 23 11.51 4.24 20.26
N THR A 24 11.90 3.00 19.92
CA THR A 24 13.28 2.67 19.56
C THR A 24 13.74 3.43 18.32
N LEU A 25 12.89 3.58 17.30
CA LEU A 25 13.21 4.38 16.10
C LEU A 25 13.39 5.86 16.41
N LEU A 26 12.52 6.42 17.27
CA LEU A 26 12.67 7.81 17.72
C LEU A 26 13.98 8.01 18.49
N VAL A 27 14.29 7.11 19.43
CA VAL A 27 15.55 7.14 20.19
C VAL A 27 16.75 6.97 19.26
N LEU A 28 16.67 6.09 18.25
CA LEU A 28 17.73 5.93 17.26
C LEU A 28 17.90 7.19 16.41
N ALA A 29 16.83 7.85 15.97
CA ALA A 29 16.93 9.12 15.25
C ALA A 29 17.65 10.18 16.09
N VAL A 30 17.30 10.28 17.38
CA VAL A 30 17.87 11.23 18.35
C VAL A 30 19.33 10.92 18.72
N VAL A 31 19.68 9.64 18.88
CA VAL A 31 20.99 9.20 19.41
C VAL A 31 21.98 8.83 18.30
N ALA A 32 21.52 8.13 17.26
CA ALA A 32 22.38 7.64 16.18
C ALA A 32 22.79 8.75 15.21
N GLY A 33 21.93 9.75 14.95
CA GLY A 33 22.26 10.91 14.12
C GLY A 33 23.54 11.61 14.56
N PRO A 34 23.63 12.08 15.82
CA PRO A 34 24.86 12.66 16.37
C PRO A 34 26.05 11.69 16.36
N ALA A 35 25.84 10.41 16.70
CA ALA A 35 26.92 9.43 16.83
C ALA A 35 27.55 9.03 15.48
N VAL A 36 26.74 8.86 14.43
CA VAL A 36 27.19 8.56 13.06
C VAL A 36 27.96 9.74 12.50
N VAL A 37 27.47 10.96 12.72
CA VAL A 37 28.16 12.18 12.26
C VAL A 37 29.48 12.37 13.02
N LEU A 38 29.50 12.20 14.34
CA LEU A 38 30.73 12.22 15.14
C LEU A 38 31.72 11.11 14.71
N GLY A 39 31.21 9.94 14.32
CA GLY A 39 31.98 8.83 13.77
C GLY A 39 32.58 9.14 12.39
N ALA A 40 31.81 9.79 11.50
CA ALA A 40 32.27 10.24 10.20
C ALA A 40 33.33 11.35 10.32
N VAL A 41 33.10 12.32 11.23
CA VAL A 41 34.08 13.36 11.58
C VAL A 41 35.36 12.74 12.12
N ARG A 42 35.29 11.74 13.03
CA ARG A 42 36.47 11.02 13.52
C ARG A 42 37.17 10.20 12.42
N ALA A 43 36.43 9.60 11.50
CA ALA A 43 36.99 8.81 10.41
C ALA A 43 37.75 9.70 9.41
N LEU A 44 37.22 10.89 9.13
CA LEU A 44 37.89 11.92 8.34
C LEU A 44 39.06 12.55 9.10
N ALA A 45 38.95 12.69 10.43
CA ALA A 45 39.98 13.27 11.30
C ALA A 45 41.09 12.29 11.69
N SER A 46 40.99 11.00 11.33
CA SER A 46 42.06 10.07 11.63
C SER A 46 43.23 10.35 10.68
N PRO A 47 44.42 10.73 11.19
CA PRO A 47 45.57 10.95 10.33
C PRO A 47 45.86 9.64 9.61
N SER A 48 45.98 9.68 8.29
CA SER A 48 46.58 8.58 7.55
C SER A 48 47.93 8.28 8.22
N THR A 49 48.07 7.09 8.80
CA THR A 49 49.35 6.60 9.29
C THR A 49 50.25 6.34 8.08
N GLY A 50 50.82 7.42 7.58
CA GLY A 50 51.90 7.50 6.61
C GLY A 50 52.71 8.70 7.07
N SER A 51 53.93 8.44 7.50
CA SER A 51 54.92 9.43 7.91
C SER A 51 55.14 10.50 6.83
N ASP A 52 55.51 11.69 7.30
CA ASP A 52 56.00 12.86 6.56
C ASP A 52 54.95 13.88 6.10
N LEU A 53 54.43 14.70 7.03
CA LEU A 53 53.96 16.05 6.70
C LEU A 53 54.31 17.08 7.80
N THR A 54 54.79 18.23 7.33
CA THR A 54 55.41 19.38 8.02
C THR A 54 54.43 20.25 8.84
N PRO A 55 54.92 21.16 9.72
CA PRO A 55 54.09 21.84 10.70
C PRO A 55 53.33 23.05 10.12
N SER A 56 52.13 22.84 9.60
CA SER A 56 51.11 23.89 9.39
C SER A 56 49.80 23.54 10.12
N TRP A 57 49.94 23.22 11.41
CA TRP A 57 48.92 22.61 12.27
C TRP A 57 47.97 23.61 12.96
N ARG A 58 47.61 24.71 12.27
CA ARG A 58 46.64 25.72 12.77
C ARG A 58 45.40 25.89 11.87
N GLY A 59 45.49 25.69 10.56
CA GLY A 59 44.33 25.78 9.64
C GLY A 59 43.38 24.56 9.67
N GLY A 60 43.89 23.39 10.05
CA GLY A 60 43.09 22.16 10.17
C GLY A 60 42.07 22.23 11.29
N ARG A 61 42.43 22.75 12.47
CA ARG A 61 41.54 22.80 13.64
C ARG A 61 40.28 23.65 13.40
N ALA A 62 40.38 24.75 12.65
CA ALA A 62 39.23 25.58 12.30
C ALA A 62 38.27 24.87 11.33
N ARG A 63 38.79 24.14 10.35
CA ARG A 63 37.99 23.29 9.45
C ARG A 63 37.32 22.12 10.20
N TRP A 64 38.01 21.52 11.17
CA TRP A 64 37.47 20.47 12.04
C TRP A 64 36.39 21.01 12.98
N TRP A 65 36.58 22.21 13.52
CA TRP A 65 35.57 22.89 14.34
C TRP A 65 34.34 23.26 13.51
N ALA A 66 34.51 23.81 12.31
CA ALA A 66 33.42 24.13 11.39
C ALA A 66 32.64 22.87 10.97
N ALA A 67 33.34 21.75 10.69
CA ALA A 67 32.70 20.47 10.39
C ALA A 67 31.96 19.89 11.61
N GLY A 68 32.51 20.02 12.82
CA GLY A 68 31.87 19.61 14.07
C GLY A 68 30.66 20.46 14.44
N VAL A 69 30.69 21.76 14.16
CA VAL A 69 29.56 22.68 14.35
C VAL A 69 28.47 22.42 13.31
N LEU A 70 28.83 22.24 12.03
CA LEU A 70 27.87 21.87 10.98
C LEU A 70 27.21 20.52 11.30
N ALA A 71 27.98 19.55 11.76
CA ALA A 71 27.51 18.27 12.27
C ALA A 71 26.52 18.41 13.43
N ALA A 72 26.83 19.25 14.41
CA ALA A 72 25.96 19.51 15.55
C ALA A 72 24.69 20.27 15.13
N VAL A 73 24.79 21.23 14.20
CA VAL A 73 23.64 21.96 13.65
C VAL A 73 22.73 21.05 12.83
N LEU A 74 23.28 20.13 12.03
CA LEU A 74 22.50 19.11 11.31
C LEU A 74 21.85 18.11 12.27
N ALA A 75 22.54 17.72 13.34
CA ALA A 75 21.99 16.88 14.39
C ALA A 75 20.86 17.58 15.17
N VAL A 76 21.00 18.89 15.45
CA VAL A 76 19.96 19.71 16.07
C VAL A 76 18.79 19.97 15.11
N GLY A 77 19.03 20.16 13.82
CA GLY A 77 17.98 20.24 12.80
C GLY A 77 17.18 18.95 12.67
N ALA A 78 17.84 17.79 12.77
CA ALA A 78 17.19 16.48 12.85
C ALA A 78 16.38 16.28 14.15
N LEU A 79 16.78 16.93 15.24
CA LEU A 79 16.04 16.92 16.52
C LEU A 79 14.77 17.79 16.49
N LEU A 80 14.72 18.81 15.63
CA LEU A 80 13.57 19.70 15.50
C LEU A 80 12.47 19.16 14.57
N ASP A 81 12.79 18.19 13.71
CA ASP A 81 11.83 17.49 12.85
C ASP A 81 12.09 15.97 12.87
N VAL A 82 11.71 15.37 14.00
CA VAL A 82 11.85 13.94 14.27
C VAL A 82 11.29 13.05 13.14
N PRO A 83 10.13 13.33 12.52
CA PRO A 83 9.66 12.58 11.36
C PRO A 83 10.64 12.58 10.19
N ARG A 84 11.18 13.74 9.80
CA ARG A 84 12.19 13.82 8.74
C ARG A 84 13.46 13.07 9.12
N ALA A 85 13.88 13.15 10.38
CA ALA A 85 15.06 12.43 10.87
C ALA A 85 14.91 10.90 10.80
N VAL A 86 13.74 10.35 11.18
CA VAL A 86 13.46 8.91 11.07
C VAL A 86 13.45 8.48 9.60
N GLY A 87 12.82 9.23 8.70
CA GLY A 87 12.81 8.93 7.27
C GLY A 87 14.20 8.92 6.61
N LEU A 88 15.17 9.66 7.17
CA LEU A 88 16.55 9.69 6.66
C LEU A 88 17.44 8.56 7.20
N LEU A 89 17.03 7.82 8.24
CA LEU A 89 17.84 6.78 8.86
C LEU A 89 18.27 5.66 7.88
N PRO A 90 17.39 5.09 7.04
CA PRO A 90 17.80 4.05 6.08
C PRO A 90 18.87 4.56 5.12
N TRP A 91 18.70 5.79 4.60
CA TRP A 91 19.67 6.43 3.70
C TRP A 91 21.03 6.62 4.37
N LEU A 92 21.05 7.10 5.61
CA LEU A 92 22.29 7.24 6.37
C LEU A 92 22.97 5.89 6.60
N VAL A 93 22.22 4.85 6.95
CA VAL A 93 22.75 3.48 7.13
C VAL A 93 23.34 2.96 5.82
N ALA A 94 22.62 3.09 4.70
CA ALA A 94 23.12 2.68 3.39
C ALA A 94 24.40 3.42 2.99
N LEU A 95 24.47 4.75 3.18
CA LEU A 95 25.68 5.53 2.94
C LEU A 95 26.85 5.06 3.81
N THR A 96 26.60 4.69 5.07
CA THR A 96 27.66 4.15 5.93
C THR A 96 28.16 2.78 5.47
N LEU A 97 27.27 1.90 4.98
CA LEU A 97 27.60 0.60 4.43
C LEU A 97 28.43 0.72 3.14
N LEU A 98 28.01 1.61 2.22
CA LEU A 98 28.75 1.91 1.00
C LEU A 98 30.14 2.53 1.30
N GLY A 99 30.20 3.45 2.27
CA GLY A 99 31.46 4.02 2.74
C GLY A 99 32.38 3.01 3.45
N ALA A 100 31.81 1.99 4.10
CA ALA A 100 32.58 0.86 4.65
C ALA A 100 33.12 -0.03 3.53
N ALA A 101 32.30 -0.36 2.53
CA ALA A 101 32.72 -1.11 1.35
C ALA A 101 33.90 -0.44 0.64
N ALA A 102 33.81 0.85 0.34
CA ALA A 102 34.87 1.62 -0.30
C ALA A 102 36.19 1.60 0.50
N ARG A 103 36.12 1.75 1.82
CA ARG A 103 37.30 1.65 2.71
C ARG A 103 37.92 0.26 2.71
N LEU A 104 37.11 -0.81 2.64
CA LEU A 104 37.60 -2.18 2.56
C LEU A 104 38.27 -2.46 1.21
N VAL A 105 37.71 -1.97 0.10
CA VAL A 105 38.36 -2.04 -1.23
C VAL A 105 39.70 -1.32 -1.20
N LEU A 106 39.76 -0.08 -0.70
CA LEU A 106 41.01 0.69 -0.57
C LEU A 106 42.07 -0.06 0.26
N ARG A 107 41.67 -0.73 1.36
CA ARG A 107 42.58 -1.55 2.17
C ARG A 107 43.07 -2.78 1.42
N ALA A 108 42.21 -3.45 0.66
CA ALA A 108 42.58 -4.61 -0.14
C ALA A 108 43.57 -4.23 -1.25
N VAL A 109 43.32 -3.12 -1.95
CA VAL A 109 44.20 -2.56 -2.99
C VAL A 109 45.55 -2.14 -2.41
N ARG A 110 45.55 -1.39 -1.30
CA ARG A 110 46.79 -0.91 -0.64
C ARG A 110 47.52 -1.99 0.15
N GLY A 111 46.94 -3.18 0.33
CA GLY A 111 47.53 -4.26 1.15
C GLY A 111 47.65 -3.92 2.64
N THR A 112 46.88 -2.95 3.16
CA THR A 112 47.04 -2.39 4.52
C THR A 112 46.23 -3.14 5.59
N GLY A 113 45.95 -4.43 5.39
CA GLY A 113 45.04 -5.22 6.21
C GLY A 113 45.70 -6.43 6.88
N ARG A 114 45.21 -6.81 8.07
CA ARG A 114 45.59 -8.06 8.76
C ARG A 114 44.89 -9.31 8.21
N ALA A 115 43.81 -9.13 7.45
CA ALA A 115 43.02 -10.20 6.86
C ALA A 115 43.46 -10.47 5.40
N PRO A 116 43.26 -11.69 4.87
CA PRO A 116 43.54 -12.00 3.47
C PRO A 116 42.76 -11.06 2.53
N ARG A 117 43.39 -10.69 1.40
CA ARG A 117 42.75 -9.89 0.34
C ARG A 117 41.38 -10.42 -0.11
N PRO A 118 41.19 -11.72 -0.42
CA PRO A 118 39.89 -12.22 -0.86
C PRO A 118 38.80 -12.08 0.22
N VAL A 119 39.15 -12.27 1.50
CA VAL A 119 38.21 -12.08 2.63
C VAL A 119 37.81 -10.61 2.77
N THR A 120 38.77 -9.69 2.58
CA THR A 120 38.51 -8.24 2.66
C THR A 120 37.63 -7.75 1.52
N LEU A 121 37.85 -8.27 0.30
CA LEU A 121 37.01 -7.98 -0.85
C LEU A 121 35.59 -8.57 -0.70
N LEU A 122 35.47 -9.81 -0.20
CA LEU A 122 34.17 -10.41 0.09
C LEU A 122 33.37 -9.58 1.11
N ALA A 123 34.03 -9.08 2.16
CA ALA A 123 33.39 -8.21 3.14
C ALA A 123 32.97 -6.85 2.53
N ALA A 124 33.75 -6.32 1.58
CA ALA A 124 33.37 -5.11 0.85
C ALA A 124 32.12 -5.35 0.00
N VAL A 125 32.07 -6.46 -0.73
CA VAL A 125 30.90 -6.88 -1.51
C VAL A 125 29.69 -7.08 -0.59
N ALA A 126 29.85 -7.77 0.55
CA ALA A 126 28.75 -7.96 1.50
C ALA A 126 28.21 -6.62 2.04
N CYS A 127 29.06 -5.64 2.34
CA CYS A 127 28.61 -4.30 2.74
C CYS A 127 27.86 -3.58 1.62
N ALA A 128 28.35 -3.67 0.37
CA ALA A 128 27.69 -3.05 -0.77
C ALA A 128 26.33 -3.71 -1.07
N VAL A 129 26.26 -5.04 -1.03
CA VAL A 129 25.02 -5.81 -1.23
C VAL A 129 24.02 -5.54 -0.10
N ALA A 130 24.47 -5.44 1.17
CA ALA A 130 23.60 -5.10 2.29
C ALA A 130 23.02 -3.68 2.20
N ALA A 131 23.64 -2.76 1.47
CA ALA A 131 23.11 -1.41 1.28
C ALA A 131 21.87 -1.40 0.36
N TRP A 132 21.78 -2.33 -0.60
CA TRP A 132 20.66 -2.43 -1.54
C TRP A 132 19.28 -2.57 -0.88
N PRO A 133 19.03 -3.56 0.01
CA PRO A 133 17.72 -3.70 0.66
C PRO A 133 17.40 -2.52 1.57
N VAL A 134 18.40 -1.88 2.17
CA VAL A 134 18.21 -0.68 3.01
C VAL A 134 17.73 0.52 2.18
N LEU A 135 18.23 0.67 0.95
CA LEU A 135 17.83 1.75 0.03
C LEU A 135 16.47 1.50 -0.63
N THR A 136 16.13 0.24 -0.84
CA THR A 136 14.94 -0.12 -1.62
C THR A 136 13.72 -0.42 -0.75
N TRP A 137 13.89 -0.76 0.53
CA TRP A 137 12.81 -1.10 1.47
C TRP A 137 12.99 -0.35 2.82
N PRO A 138 12.72 0.96 2.86
CA PRO A 138 13.07 1.81 4.00
C PRO A 138 12.30 1.46 5.29
N ASP A 139 11.03 1.05 5.21
CA ASP A 139 10.21 0.62 6.36
C ASP A 139 10.75 -0.66 7.01
N LEU A 140 11.08 -1.68 6.21
CA LEU A 140 11.71 -2.90 6.70
C LEU A 140 13.12 -2.62 7.23
N ALA A 141 13.87 -1.73 6.58
CA ALA A 141 15.18 -1.32 7.06
C ALA A 141 15.09 -0.64 8.44
N LEU A 142 14.07 0.20 8.67
CA LEU A 142 13.79 0.80 9.97
C LEU A 142 13.49 -0.27 11.02
N LEU A 143 12.63 -1.24 10.70
CA LEU A 143 12.31 -2.35 11.61
C LEU A 143 13.51 -3.22 11.96
N LEU A 144 14.31 -3.59 10.95
CA LEU A 144 15.55 -4.32 11.15
C LEU A 144 16.53 -3.49 11.99
N LEU A 145 16.63 -2.18 11.75
CA LEU A 145 17.50 -1.31 12.53
C LEU A 145 17.04 -1.23 14.00
N ALA A 146 15.73 -1.08 14.24
CA ALA A 146 15.16 -1.03 15.58
C ALA A 146 15.43 -2.34 16.35
N THR A 147 15.07 -3.47 15.75
CA THR A 147 15.20 -4.80 16.37
C THR A 147 16.66 -5.21 16.58
N THR A 148 17.51 -5.03 15.57
CA THR A 148 18.94 -5.39 15.68
C THR A 148 19.70 -4.50 16.66
N SER A 149 19.34 -3.21 16.75
CA SER A 149 19.93 -2.30 17.73
C SER A 149 19.54 -2.67 19.15
N ALA A 150 18.27 -3.00 19.38
CA ALA A 150 17.77 -3.44 20.68
C ALA A 150 18.43 -4.76 21.12
N LEU A 151 18.50 -5.75 20.22
CA LEU A 151 19.17 -7.02 20.47
C LEU A 151 20.67 -6.83 20.73
N SER A 152 21.32 -5.95 19.98
CA SER A 152 22.74 -5.61 20.17
C SER A 152 22.99 -5.01 21.54
N ALA A 153 22.10 -4.13 22.02
CA ALA A 153 22.20 -3.56 23.36
C ALA A 153 22.12 -4.66 24.44
N VAL A 154 21.19 -5.62 24.30
CA VAL A 154 21.10 -6.78 25.21
C VAL A 154 22.39 -7.61 25.19
N VAL A 155 22.88 -7.99 24.01
CA VAL A 155 24.09 -8.83 23.87
C VAL A 155 25.32 -8.13 24.44
N VAL A 156 25.49 -6.83 24.16
CA VAL A 156 26.59 -6.03 24.73
C VAL A 156 26.45 -5.92 26.24
N GLY A 157 25.24 -5.68 26.75
CA GLY A 157 24.95 -5.63 28.18
C GLY A 157 25.29 -6.93 28.90
N VAL A 158 24.83 -8.07 28.38
CA VAL A 158 25.17 -9.41 28.89
C VAL A 158 26.67 -9.64 28.87
N ARG A 159 27.38 -9.30 27.79
CA ARG A 159 28.85 -9.44 27.72
C ARG A 159 29.55 -8.60 28.79
N GLN A 160 29.05 -7.41 29.10
CA GLN A 160 29.62 -6.55 30.14
C GLN A 160 29.35 -7.10 31.55
N LEU A 161 28.16 -7.68 31.79
CA LEU A 161 27.85 -8.40 33.02
C LEU A 161 28.76 -9.61 33.22
N VAL A 162 28.92 -10.45 32.18
CA VAL A 162 29.82 -11.62 32.22
C VAL A 162 31.26 -11.20 32.51
N ARG A 163 31.74 -10.11 31.92
CA ARG A 163 33.09 -9.56 32.18
C ARG A 163 33.23 -8.95 33.57
N ALA A 164 32.16 -8.44 34.16
CA ALA A 164 32.17 -7.90 35.51
C ALA A 164 32.29 -9.02 36.58
N VAL A 165 31.78 -10.22 36.27
CA VAL A 165 31.78 -11.38 37.19
C VAL A 165 32.97 -12.31 36.96
N ARG A 166 33.49 -12.43 35.73
CA ARG A 166 34.66 -13.30 35.45
C ARG A 166 36.00 -12.60 35.78
N PRO A 167 36.92 -13.25 36.51
CA PRO A 167 38.26 -12.71 36.72
C PRO A 167 39.02 -12.53 35.40
N ARG A 168 39.84 -11.48 35.30
CA ARG A 168 40.66 -11.17 34.12
C ARG A 168 41.67 -12.28 33.84
N ARG A 169 41.28 -13.32 33.08
CA ARG A 169 42.25 -14.21 32.42
C ARG A 169 42.79 -13.52 31.18
N GLY A 170 44.11 -13.63 30.96
CA GLY A 170 44.84 -12.99 29.87
C GLY A 170 44.15 -13.17 28.51
N ARG A 171 44.15 -12.10 27.70
CA ARG A 171 43.60 -12.09 26.34
C ARG A 171 44.29 -13.16 25.49
N ARG A 172 43.71 -14.35 25.37
CA ARG A 172 44.03 -15.27 24.28
C ARG A 172 43.45 -14.69 22.99
N THR A 173 44.29 -14.37 22.03
CA THR A 173 43.87 -13.96 20.68
C THR A 173 43.10 -15.12 20.06
N ALA A 174 41.85 -14.89 19.65
CA ALA A 174 41.10 -15.89 18.90
C ALA A 174 41.91 -16.30 17.65
N PRO A 175 42.02 -17.61 17.35
CA PRO A 175 42.76 -18.05 16.18
C PRO A 175 42.14 -17.45 14.91
N ARG A 176 43.00 -17.05 13.96
CA ARG A 176 42.63 -16.30 12.74
C ARG A 176 41.56 -17.00 11.90
N TRP A 177 41.49 -18.33 11.94
CA TRP A 177 40.50 -19.11 11.21
C TRP A 177 39.07 -18.90 11.76
N LEU A 178 38.86 -18.88 13.08
CA LEU A 178 37.53 -18.63 13.67
C LEU A 178 36.96 -17.25 13.28
N VAL A 179 37.83 -16.25 13.16
CA VAL A 179 37.44 -14.92 12.69
C VAL A 179 37.04 -14.98 11.21
N ALA A 180 37.82 -15.67 10.37
CA ALA A 180 37.52 -15.84 8.96
C ALA A 180 36.22 -16.64 8.71
N THR A 181 35.98 -17.73 9.46
CA THR A 181 34.74 -18.52 9.36
C THR A 181 33.53 -17.68 9.72
N GLY A 182 33.60 -16.91 10.82
CA GLY A 182 32.53 -15.99 11.22
C GLY A 182 32.21 -14.92 10.15
N PHE A 183 33.24 -14.38 9.48
CA PHE A 183 33.04 -13.42 8.39
C PHE A 183 32.37 -14.05 7.16
N VAL A 184 32.79 -15.26 6.77
CA VAL A 184 32.19 -15.98 5.64
C VAL A 184 30.72 -16.29 5.94
N THR A 185 30.42 -16.85 7.12
CA THR A 185 29.03 -17.14 7.52
C THR A 185 28.16 -15.89 7.53
N ALA A 186 28.64 -14.78 8.11
CA ALA A 186 27.89 -13.52 8.12
C ALA A 186 27.66 -12.97 6.70
N SER A 187 28.66 -13.05 5.82
CA SER A 187 28.54 -12.60 4.43
C SER A 187 27.55 -13.45 3.63
N THR A 188 27.58 -14.77 3.81
CA THR A 188 26.62 -15.70 3.18
C THR A 188 25.20 -15.43 3.65
N LEU A 189 24.98 -15.22 4.95
CA LEU A 189 23.65 -14.89 5.49
C LEU A 189 23.12 -13.57 4.91
N VAL A 190 23.98 -12.55 4.78
CA VAL A 190 23.60 -11.27 4.13
C VAL A 190 23.21 -11.48 2.67
N LEU A 191 23.97 -12.29 1.92
CA LEU A 191 23.67 -12.59 0.52
C LEU A 191 22.33 -13.33 0.38
N LEU A 192 22.10 -14.36 1.19
CA LEU A 192 20.84 -15.12 1.19
C LEU A 192 19.64 -14.26 1.58
N ALA A 193 19.79 -13.42 2.62
CA ALA A 193 18.75 -12.47 3.02
C ALA A 193 18.43 -11.51 1.86
N THR A 194 19.45 -10.94 1.22
CA THR A 194 19.27 -9.99 0.11
C THR A 194 18.63 -10.65 -1.11
N ALA A 195 18.97 -11.91 -1.41
CA ALA A 195 18.34 -12.67 -2.48
C ALA A 195 16.85 -12.97 -2.18
N GLY A 196 16.52 -13.36 -0.95
CA GLY A 196 15.13 -13.55 -0.52
C GLY A 196 14.31 -12.24 -0.59
N LEU A 197 14.92 -11.12 -0.20
CA LEU A 197 14.34 -9.77 -0.34
C LEU A 197 14.10 -9.39 -1.81
N GLY A 198 15.03 -9.75 -2.71
CA GLY A 198 14.87 -9.56 -4.15
C GLY A 198 13.70 -10.37 -4.72
N TRP A 199 13.54 -11.61 -4.28
CA TRP A 199 12.42 -12.48 -4.68
C TRP A 199 11.06 -11.97 -4.17
N LEU A 200 10.99 -11.39 -2.96
CA LEU A 200 9.77 -10.74 -2.47
C LEU A 200 9.37 -9.49 -3.29
N ARG A 201 10.30 -8.91 -4.04
CA ARG A 201 10.09 -7.70 -4.86
C ARG A 201 9.90 -8.00 -6.36
N SER A 202 10.09 -9.24 -6.81
CA SER A 202 10.09 -9.57 -8.24
C SER A 202 8.76 -9.31 -8.94
N ASP A 203 7.68 -9.13 -8.17
CA ASP A 203 6.33 -8.92 -8.68
C ASP A 203 6.04 -7.44 -8.99
N VAL A 204 6.99 -6.52 -8.75
CA VAL A 204 6.84 -5.09 -9.06
C VAL A 204 7.19 -4.84 -10.53
N ALA A 205 6.21 -5.01 -11.41
CA ALA A 205 6.34 -4.62 -12.81
C ALA A 205 6.28 -3.08 -12.95
N PRO A 206 7.11 -2.48 -13.83
CA PRO A 206 6.97 -1.07 -14.16
C PRO A 206 5.65 -0.84 -14.90
N VAL A 207 5.05 0.33 -14.69
CA VAL A 207 3.85 0.74 -15.41
C VAL A 207 4.23 1.03 -16.87
N PRO A 208 3.59 0.39 -17.87
CA PRO A 208 3.89 0.62 -19.28
C PRO A 208 3.62 2.06 -19.74
N ASP A 209 4.30 2.48 -20.81
CA ASP A 209 4.13 3.80 -21.43
C ASP A 209 2.69 4.08 -21.88
N PHE A 210 1.89 3.02 -22.13
CA PHE A 210 0.47 3.15 -22.42
C PHE A 210 -0.24 4.06 -21.43
N TYR A 211 0.06 3.94 -20.13
CA TYR A 211 -0.61 4.69 -19.06
C TYR A 211 0.00 6.06 -18.77
N ALA A 212 1.14 6.37 -19.39
CA ALA A 212 1.76 7.68 -19.27
C ALA A 212 1.09 8.65 -20.26
N TRP A 213 0.23 9.52 -19.72
CA TRP A 213 -0.35 10.64 -20.46
C TRP A 213 0.35 11.94 -20.09
N ASP A 214 1.03 12.54 -21.06
CA ASP A 214 1.78 13.80 -20.94
C ASP A 214 1.13 14.96 -21.74
N GLY A 215 0.05 14.67 -22.46
CA GLY A 215 -0.73 15.67 -23.19
C GLY A 215 -1.67 16.49 -22.29
N ALA A 216 -2.30 17.50 -22.88
CA ALA A 216 -3.40 18.20 -22.22
C ALA A 216 -4.54 17.21 -21.93
N ILE A 217 -5.16 17.30 -20.76
CA ILE A 217 -6.33 16.49 -20.40
C ILE A 217 -7.57 17.26 -20.87
N PRO A 218 -8.35 16.74 -21.84
CA PRO A 218 -9.63 17.33 -22.22
C PRO A 218 -10.54 17.53 -21.00
N ALA A 219 -11.28 18.64 -20.98
CA ALA A 219 -12.21 18.94 -19.89
C ALA A 219 -13.48 18.07 -19.92
N GLU A 220 -13.83 17.54 -21.09
CA GLU A 220 -14.99 16.66 -21.27
C GLU A 220 -14.70 15.27 -20.68
N PRO A 221 -15.45 14.81 -19.67
CA PRO A 221 -15.28 13.49 -19.08
C PRO A 221 -15.68 12.37 -20.04
N GLY A 222 -15.03 11.20 -19.93
CA GLY A 222 -15.29 10.05 -20.79
C GLY A 222 -14.64 10.11 -22.18
N THR A 223 -13.79 11.10 -22.44
CA THR A 223 -13.07 11.24 -23.71
C THR A 223 -11.97 10.19 -23.81
N VAL A 224 -11.98 9.37 -24.87
CA VAL A 224 -10.92 8.39 -25.14
C VAL A 224 -9.63 9.11 -25.56
N LEU A 225 -8.54 8.83 -24.84
CA LEU A 225 -7.21 9.38 -25.09
C LEU A 225 -6.31 8.40 -25.85
N ARG A 226 -6.40 7.13 -25.49
CA ARG A 226 -5.58 6.06 -26.07
C ARG A 226 -6.30 4.73 -25.96
N THR A 227 -6.07 3.86 -26.93
CA THR A 227 -6.56 2.48 -26.93
C THR A 227 -5.45 1.54 -27.35
N GLU A 228 -5.41 0.35 -26.78
CA GLU A 228 -4.58 -0.75 -27.26
C GLU A 228 -5.29 -2.09 -27.05
N ALA A 229 -4.93 -3.10 -27.83
CA ALA A 229 -5.44 -4.45 -27.61
C ALA A 229 -5.01 -4.92 -26.21
N TYR A 230 -5.94 -5.49 -25.46
CA TYR A 230 -5.60 -6.14 -24.19
C TYR A 230 -5.02 -7.53 -24.50
N ASP A 231 -3.84 -7.79 -23.95
CA ASP A 231 -3.01 -8.98 -24.22
C ASP A 231 -3.09 -10.06 -23.12
N GLY A 232 -3.98 -9.86 -22.14
CA GLY A 232 -4.26 -10.82 -21.08
C GLY A 232 -5.28 -11.89 -21.45
N GLU A 233 -5.68 -12.66 -20.45
CA GLU A 233 -6.73 -13.67 -20.55
C GLU A 233 -8.09 -13.00 -20.71
N VAL A 234 -8.83 -13.41 -21.74
CA VAL A 234 -10.17 -12.92 -22.05
C VAL A 234 -11.18 -14.07 -22.06
N PRO A 235 -12.47 -13.81 -21.76
CA PRO A 235 -13.51 -14.81 -21.88
C PRO A 235 -13.60 -15.38 -23.31
N PRO A 236 -13.98 -16.66 -23.48
CA PRO A 236 -14.23 -17.24 -24.80
C PRO A 236 -15.26 -16.43 -25.61
N ALA A 237 -15.08 -16.38 -26.92
CA ALA A 237 -15.93 -15.62 -27.85
C ALA A 237 -16.00 -14.10 -27.53
N SER A 238 -14.87 -13.52 -27.14
CA SER A 238 -14.74 -12.08 -26.92
C SER A 238 -13.33 -11.59 -27.26
N SER A 239 -13.23 -10.27 -27.43
CA SER A 239 -11.98 -9.52 -27.48
C SER A 239 -11.98 -8.46 -26.39
N ALA A 240 -10.81 -7.96 -26.00
CA ALA A 240 -10.71 -6.88 -25.02
C ALA A 240 -9.78 -5.76 -25.49
N THR A 241 -10.14 -4.54 -25.14
CA THR A 241 -9.37 -3.32 -25.42
C THR A 241 -9.06 -2.60 -24.13
N ARG A 242 -7.80 -2.26 -23.92
CA ARG A 242 -7.40 -1.36 -22.83
C ARG A 242 -7.57 0.08 -23.30
N VAL A 243 -8.19 0.92 -22.47
CA VAL A 243 -8.55 2.30 -22.82
C VAL A 243 -8.02 3.25 -21.76
N LEU A 244 -7.39 4.35 -22.18
CA LEU A 244 -7.20 5.55 -21.36
C LEU A 244 -8.31 6.54 -21.68
N TYR A 245 -8.91 7.11 -20.65
CA TYR A 245 -10.00 8.06 -20.79
C TYR A 245 -9.92 9.18 -19.75
N THR A 246 -10.56 10.31 -20.03
CA THR A 246 -10.68 11.43 -19.09
C THR A 246 -11.76 11.18 -18.05
N THR A 247 -11.55 11.64 -16.83
CA THR A 247 -12.57 11.66 -15.79
C THR A 247 -12.42 12.87 -14.89
N THR A 248 -13.25 13.01 -13.87
CA THR A 248 -13.29 14.16 -12.97
C THR A 248 -13.06 13.71 -11.54
N ARG A 249 -12.10 14.33 -10.86
CA ARG A 249 -11.86 14.09 -9.42
C ARG A 249 -12.98 14.69 -8.58
N GLN A 250 -13.01 14.35 -7.28
CA GLN A 250 -13.99 14.91 -6.36
C GLN A 250 -14.00 16.45 -6.34
N ASP A 251 -12.82 17.08 -6.36
CA ASP A 251 -12.66 18.54 -6.37
C ASP A 251 -13.02 19.22 -7.71
N GLY A 252 -13.49 18.44 -8.70
CA GLY A 252 -13.87 18.93 -10.03
C GLY A 252 -12.70 19.04 -11.02
N SER A 253 -11.47 18.74 -10.61
CA SER A 253 -10.31 18.75 -11.52
C SER A 253 -10.33 17.57 -12.50
N ALA A 254 -9.90 17.82 -13.74
CA ALA A 254 -9.75 16.77 -14.75
C ALA A 254 -8.65 15.76 -14.38
N ALA A 255 -8.91 14.49 -14.65
CA ALA A 255 -8.02 13.37 -14.42
C ALA A 255 -8.01 12.42 -15.62
N VAL A 256 -7.07 11.49 -15.62
CA VAL A 256 -7.03 10.36 -16.55
C VAL A 256 -7.22 9.10 -15.73
N ALA A 257 -7.95 8.14 -16.28
CA ALA A 257 -8.11 6.80 -15.74
C ALA A 257 -7.98 5.77 -16.87
N SER A 258 -7.86 4.50 -16.50
CA SER A 258 -7.84 3.38 -17.44
C SER A 258 -8.99 2.41 -17.18
N ALA A 259 -9.32 1.62 -18.21
CA ALA A 259 -10.26 0.53 -18.14
C ALA A 259 -9.88 -0.59 -19.13
N VAL A 260 -10.37 -1.80 -18.87
CA VAL A 260 -10.45 -2.87 -19.86
C VAL A 260 -11.91 -3.00 -20.32
N VAL A 261 -12.14 -2.94 -21.62
CA VAL A 261 -13.45 -3.09 -22.25
C VAL A 261 -13.47 -4.44 -22.96
N VAL A 262 -14.31 -5.37 -22.49
CA VAL A 262 -14.54 -6.68 -23.10
C VAL A 262 -15.74 -6.58 -24.02
N VAL A 263 -15.55 -7.02 -25.26
CA VAL A 263 -16.51 -6.96 -26.34
C VAL A 263 -16.79 -8.38 -26.84
N PRO A 264 -18.04 -8.87 -26.78
CA PRO A 264 -18.37 -10.17 -27.36
C PRO A 264 -18.15 -10.19 -28.87
N ASP A 265 -17.72 -11.33 -29.40
CA ASP A 265 -17.49 -11.48 -30.83
C ASP A 265 -18.79 -11.32 -31.64
N GLY A 266 -18.64 -10.84 -32.87
CA GLY A 266 -19.73 -10.67 -33.82
C GLY A 266 -20.49 -9.35 -33.69
N GLU A 267 -21.22 -9.02 -34.76
CA GLU A 267 -22.05 -7.83 -34.85
C GLU A 267 -23.34 -8.00 -34.03
N SER A 268 -23.78 -6.95 -33.33
CA SER A 268 -25.08 -6.90 -32.67
C SER A 268 -26.09 -6.18 -33.55
N ALA A 269 -27.34 -6.65 -33.57
CA ALA A 269 -28.42 -6.01 -34.31
C ALA A 269 -28.91 -4.69 -33.66
N ALA A 270 -28.59 -4.48 -32.38
CA ALA A 270 -28.94 -3.31 -31.60
C ALA A 270 -27.76 -2.91 -30.68
N PRO A 271 -27.70 -1.66 -30.20
CA PRO A 271 -26.70 -1.28 -29.20
C PRO A 271 -26.71 -2.23 -28.00
N ARG A 272 -25.54 -2.72 -27.60
CA ARG A 272 -25.37 -3.71 -26.53
C ARG A 272 -25.57 -3.06 -25.17
N THR A 273 -26.16 -3.78 -24.22
CA THR A 273 -26.13 -3.42 -22.80
C THR A 273 -24.69 -3.34 -22.32
N VAL A 274 -24.38 -2.32 -21.53
CA VAL A 274 -23.07 -2.15 -20.90
C VAL A 274 -23.16 -2.58 -19.44
N LEU A 275 -22.30 -3.50 -19.02
CA LEU A 275 -22.08 -3.82 -17.63
C LEU A 275 -20.79 -3.16 -17.16
N ALA A 276 -20.90 -2.15 -16.31
CA ALA A 276 -19.76 -1.51 -15.68
C ALA A 276 -19.39 -2.30 -14.42
N TRP A 277 -18.19 -2.88 -14.40
CA TRP A 277 -17.65 -3.59 -13.25
C TRP A 277 -16.71 -2.69 -12.44
N GLN A 278 -16.98 -2.60 -11.15
CA GLN A 278 -16.18 -1.89 -10.15
C GLN A 278 -15.41 -2.90 -9.30
N HIS A 279 -14.08 -2.92 -9.39
CA HIS A 279 -13.27 -3.88 -8.65
C HIS A 279 -13.16 -3.52 -7.16
N GLY A 280 -12.94 -4.56 -6.33
CA GLY A 280 -12.59 -4.41 -4.92
C GLY A 280 -11.16 -3.91 -4.71
N THR A 281 -10.69 -3.92 -3.45
CA THR A 281 -9.36 -3.35 -3.13
C THR A 281 -8.21 -4.15 -3.77
N THR A 282 -7.50 -3.53 -4.71
CA THR A 282 -6.25 -4.07 -5.28
C THR A 282 -4.99 -3.41 -4.72
N GLY A 283 -5.14 -2.24 -4.09
CA GLY A 283 -4.07 -1.37 -3.60
C GLY A 283 -4.42 0.09 -3.88
N VAL A 284 -3.52 1.03 -3.60
CA VAL A 284 -3.75 2.47 -3.88
C VAL A 284 -2.63 3.13 -4.68
N ALA A 285 -1.65 2.34 -5.09
CA ALA A 285 -0.57 2.79 -5.96
C ALA A 285 -0.93 2.60 -7.44
N GLN A 286 -0.31 3.41 -8.30
CA GLN A 286 -0.49 3.35 -9.76
C GLN A 286 -0.39 1.92 -10.33
N ARG A 287 0.60 1.13 -9.89
CA ARG A 287 0.82 -0.23 -10.42
C ARG A 287 -0.21 -1.27 -9.97
N CYS A 288 -1.15 -0.90 -9.09
CA CYS A 288 -2.18 -1.80 -8.58
C CYS A 288 -3.44 -1.85 -9.44
N ALA A 289 -3.47 -1.11 -10.57
CA ALA A 289 -4.55 -1.20 -11.55
C ALA A 289 -4.74 -2.65 -12.03
N PRO A 290 -5.97 -3.20 -11.94
CA PRO A 290 -6.28 -4.51 -12.52
C PRO A 290 -5.86 -4.65 -13.98
N SER A 291 -6.04 -3.61 -14.81
CA SER A 291 -5.75 -3.62 -16.25
C SER A 291 -4.28 -3.86 -16.63
N LEU A 292 -3.36 -3.73 -15.66
CA LEU A 292 -1.93 -4.06 -15.81
C LEU A 292 -1.66 -5.57 -15.75
N THR A 293 -2.60 -6.34 -15.23
CA THR A 293 -2.45 -7.79 -15.05
C THR A 293 -3.04 -8.55 -16.23
N ALA A 294 -2.55 -9.76 -16.47
CA ALA A 294 -3.12 -10.67 -17.47
C ALA A 294 -4.48 -11.26 -17.03
N GLU A 295 -4.88 -11.12 -15.77
CA GLU A 295 -6.10 -11.73 -15.22
C GLU A 295 -7.26 -10.72 -15.12
N ALA A 296 -7.11 -9.49 -15.60
CA ALA A 296 -7.98 -8.34 -15.30
C ALA A 296 -9.47 -8.60 -15.53
N VAL A 297 -9.79 -9.43 -16.53
CA VAL A 297 -11.16 -9.75 -16.95
C VAL A 297 -11.44 -11.27 -16.95
N THR A 298 -10.83 -11.98 -16.00
CA THR A 298 -11.13 -13.40 -15.72
C THR A 298 -12.31 -13.53 -14.75
N GLU A 299 -12.90 -14.73 -14.64
CA GLU A 299 -13.97 -15.03 -13.67
C GLU A 299 -13.57 -14.74 -12.21
N ARG A 300 -12.27 -14.70 -11.91
CA ARG A 300 -11.76 -14.35 -10.59
C ARG A 300 -11.88 -12.86 -10.29
N ASN A 301 -11.60 -12.00 -11.27
CA ASN A 301 -11.54 -10.55 -11.08
C ASN A 301 -12.80 -9.83 -11.55
N VAL A 302 -13.58 -10.45 -12.44
CA VAL A 302 -14.91 -10.04 -12.90
C VAL A 302 -15.84 -11.26 -12.84
N PRO A 303 -16.41 -11.58 -11.66
CA PRO A 303 -17.27 -12.75 -11.49
C PRO A 303 -18.48 -12.72 -12.42
N GLY A 304 -18.66 -13.77 -13.23
CA GLY A 304 -19.75 -13.88 -14.19
C GLY A 304 -19.45 -13.30 -15.59
N VAL A 305 -18.22 -12.84 -15.84
CA VAL A 305 -17.83 -12.24 -17.13
C VAL A 305 -18.11 -13.12 -18.34
N GLY A 306 -17.94 -14.45 -18.22
CA GLY A 306 -18.25 -15.38 -19.31
C GLY A 306 -19.74 -15.45 -19.61
N GLU A 307 -20.61 -15.33 -18.60
CA GLU A 307 -22.06 -15.27 -18.80
C GLU A 307 -22.50 -13.92 -19.40
N MET A 308 -21.91 -12.81 -18.94
CA MET A 308 -22.16 -11.48 -19.52
C MET A 308 -21.82 -11.45 -21.02
N VAL A 309 -20.68 -12.04 -21.41
CA VAL A 309 -20.28 -12.17 -22.82
C VAL A 309 -21.26 -13.04 -23.60
N ARG A 310 -21.70 -14.19 -23.05
CA ARG A 310 -22.70 -15.06 -23.69
C ARG A 310 -24.04 -14.36 -23.93
N ARG A 311 -24.42 -13.46 -23.02
CA ARG A 311 -25.62 -12.60 -23.14
C ARG A 311 -25.45 -11.43 -24.12
N GLY A 312 -24.23 -11.26 -24.66
CA GLY A 312 -23.92 -10.21 -25.61
C GLY A 312 -23.68 -8.85 -24.98
N TRP A 313 -23.42 -8.79 -23.67
CA TRP A 313 -23.15 -7.54 -22.96
C TRP A 313 -21.69 -7.10 -23.16
N VAL A 314 -21.47 -5.79 -23.26
CA VAL A 314 -20.13 -5.19 -23.18
C VAL A 314 -19.78 -5.05 -21.71
N VAL A 315 -18.61 -5.53 -21.30
CA VAL A 315 -18.15 -5.37 -19.91
C VAL A 315 -17.06 -4.31 -19.85
N VAL A 316 -17.22 -3.34 -18.96
CA VAL A 316 -16.28 -2.22 -18.76
C VAL A 316 -15.74 -2.28 -17.35
N ALA A 317 -14.50 -2.73 -17.18
CA ALA A 317 -13.82 -2.80 -15.88
C ALA A 317 -12.85 -1.64 -15.74
N THR A 318 -13.21 -0.63 -14.93
CA THR A 318 -12.36 0.55 -14.72
C THR A 318 -11.34 0.35 -13.61
N ASP A 319 -10.15 0.95 -13.72
CA ASP A 319 -9.16 0.98 -12.64
C ASP A 319 -9.32 2.17 -11.66
N TYR A 320 -10.18 3.16 -11.98
CA TYR A 320 -10.23 4.48 -11.34
C TYR A 320 -8.98 5.37 -11.61
N PRO A 321 -9.06 6.71 -11.48
CA PRO A 321 -7.90 7.58 -11.65
C PRO A 321 -6.85 7.31 -10.56
N GLY A 322 -5.57 7.46 -10.88
CA GLY A 322 -4.46 7.20 -9.94
C GLY A 322 -4.04 5.73 -9.83
N GLN A 323 -4.85 4.81 -10.36
CA GLN A 323 -4.45 3.44 -10.69
C GLN A 323 -4.28 3.32 -12.21
N GLY A 324 -3.18 2.68 -12.62
CA GLY A 324 -2.67 2.65 -13.99
C GLY A 324 -2.04 3.99 -14.37
N THR A 325 -2.74 5.08 -14.11
CA THR A 325 -2.40 6.47 -14.44
C THR A 325 -1.75 7.20 -13.26
N ALA A 326 -0.95 8.22 -13.55
CA ALA A 326 -0.38 9.07 -12.50
C ALA A 326 -1.47 9.95 -11.86
N GLY A 327 -1.44 10.09 -10.54
CA GLY A 327 -2.32 10.99 -9.82
C GLY A 327 -2.74 10.45 -8.46
N ARG A 328 -3.78 11.07 -7.93
CA ARG A 328 -4.44 10.69 -6.68
C ARG A 328 -5.49 9.61 -6.96
N TYR A 329 -5.57 8.61 -6.09
CA TYR A 329 -6.49 7.50 -6.18
C TYR A 329 -7.66 7.68 -5.19
N PRO A 330 -8.93 7.63 -5.62
CA PRO A 330 -10.07 7.94 -4.78
C PRO A 330 -10.54 6.75 -3.94
N TYR A 331 -9.66 6.08 -3.18
CA TYR A 331 -10.03 4.88 -2.40
C TYR A 331 -11.13 5.19 -1.38
N LEU A 332 -12.32 4.59 -1.54
CA LEU A 332 -13.51 4.92 -0.74
C LEU A 332 -13.82 6.43 -0.74
N ILE A 333 -13.61 7.06 -1.89
CA ILE A 333 -13.96 8.45 -2.15
C ILE A 333 -14.99 8.45 -3.28
N GLY A 334 -16.26 8.53 -2.89
CA GLY A 334 -17.39 8.14 -3.71
C GLY A 334 -17.56 8.94 -4.99
N GLN A 335 -17.37 10.26 -4.91
CA GLN A 335 -17.43 11.13 -6.09
C GLN A 335 -16.36 10.74 -7.12
N GLY A 336 -15.14 10.39 -6.70
CA GLY A 336 -14.08 10.01 -7.62
C GLY A 336 -14.32 8.64 -8.26
N GLU A 337 -14.69 7.64 -7.47
CA GLU A 337 -14.95 6.28 -7.97
C GLU A 337 -16.20 6.21 -8.86
N GLY A 338 -17.27 6.90 -8.45
CA GLY A 338 -18.53 6.94 -9.18
C GLY A 338 -18.41 7.64 -10.54
N ARG A 339 -17.71 8.79 -10.59
CA ARG A 339 -17.49 9.52 -11.85
C ARG A 339 -16.63 8.73 -12.81
N ALA A 340 -15.54 8.13 -12.32
CA ALA A 340 -14.68 7.27 -13.12
C ALA A 340 -15.44 6.08 -13.73
N THR A 341 -16.32 5.46 -12.95
CA THR A 341 -17.20 4.37 -13.43
C THR A 341 -18.06 4.81 -14.62
N LEU A 342 -18.78 5.92 -14.49
CA LEU A 342 -19.67 6.42 -15.54
C LEU A 342 -18.89 6.93 -16.77
N ASP A 343 -17.73 7.54 -16.54
CA ASP A 343 -16.84 8.01 -17.61
C ASP A 343 -16.17 6.85 -18.36
N ALA A 344 -15.90 5.72 -17.70
CA ALA A 344 -15.44 4.51 -18.37
C ALA A 344 -16.51 3.96 -19.33
N VAL A 345 -17.78 4.03 -18.94
CA VAL A 345 -18.90 3.66 -19.83
C VAL A 345 -18.97 4.59 -21.04
N ARG A 346 -18.86 5.90 -20.84
CA ARG A 346 -18.76 6.88 -21.96
C ARG A 346 -17.60 6.54 -22.90
N ALA A 347 -16.44 6.23 -22.36
CA ALA A 347 -15.26 5.85 -23.14
C ALA A 347 -15.50 4.57 -23.93
N ALA A 348 -16.16 3.56 -23.34
CA ALA A 348 -16.52 2.32 -24.04
C ALA A 348 -17.53 2.56 -25.17
N ARG A 349 -18.51 3.46 -24.98
CA ARG A 349 -19.46 3.88 -26.04
C ARG A 349 -18.78 4.56 -27.21
N ALA A 350 -17.67 5.26 -26.96
CA ALA A 350 -16.88 5.88 -28.02
C ALA A 350 -16.06 4.86 -28.85
N LEU A 351 -16.01 3.58 -28.46
CA LEU A 351 -15.36 2.53 -29.24
C LEU A 351 -16.35 1.92 -30.25
N PRO A 352 -16.14 2.09 -31.57
CA PRO A 352 -17.06 1.55 -32.57
C PRO A 352 -17.23 0.03 -32.49
N ALA A 353 -16.15 -0.69 -32.18
CA ALA A 353 -16.17 -2.14 -32.05
C ALA A 353 -17.03 -2.64 -30.89
N ALA A 354 -17.20 -1.84 -29.83
CA ALA A 354 -17.98 -2.24 -28.67
C ALA A 354 -19.48 -2.26 -28.95
N GLN A 355 -19.97 -1.41 -29.88
CA GLN A 355 -21.41 -1.22 -30.13
C GLN A 355 -22.21 -0.97 -28.85
N ALA A 356 -21.57 -0.32 -27.87
CA ALA A 356 -22.11 -0.09 -26.54
C ALA A 356 -23.24 0.95 -26.60
N GLY A 357 -24.40 0.59 -26.02
CA GLY A 357 -25.59 1.43 -25.93
C GLY A 357 -25.61 2.33 -24.70
N GLU A 358 -26.80 2.87 -24.42
CA GLU A 358 -27.06 3.76 -23.26
C GLU A 358 -27.55 3.00 -22.04
N ARG A 359 -28.02 1.75 -22.20
CA ARG A 359 -28.46 0.89 -21.10
C ARG A 359 -27.26 0.35 -20.32
N VAL A 360 -27.17 0.70 -19.04
CA VAL A 360 -26.05 0.39 -18.16
C VAL A 360 -26.50 -0.40 -16.93
N MET A 361 -25.76 -1.44 -16.58
CA MET A 361 -25.84 -2.14 -15.30
C MET A 361 -24.56 -1.86 -14.50
N LEU A 362 -24.68 -1.51 -13.22
CA LEU A 362 -23.54 -1.14 -12.36
C LEU A 362 -23.32 -2.20 -11.29
N TRP A 363 -22.24 -2.97 -11.38
CA TRP A 363 -21.96 -4.09 -10.48
C TRP A 363 -20.56 -3.95 -9.86
N GLY A 364 -20.41 -4.30 -8.59
CA GLY A 364 -19.11 -4.22 -7.93
C GLY A 364 -19.06 -4.91 -6.58
N HIS A 365 -17.83 -5.24 -6.15
CA HIS A 365 -17.57 -5.98 -4.91
C HIS A 365 -16.66 -5.20 -3.95
N SER A 366 -16.93 -5.25 -2.64
CA SER A 366 -16.08 -4.63 -1.60
C SER A 366 -15.99 -3.10 -1.76
N GLN A 367 -14.79 -2.54 -1.90
CA GLN A 367 -14.58 -1.15 -2.36
C GLN A 367 -15.37 -0.86 -3.65
N GLY A 368 -15.39 -1.82 -4.58
CA GLY A 368 -16.15 -1.72 -5.81
C GLY A 368 -17.65 -1.62 -5.56
N GLY A 369 -18.19 -2.29 -4.54
CA GLY A 369 -19.58 -2.14 -4.14
C GLY A 369 -19.90 -0.74 -3.64
N HIS A 370 -18.97 -0.10 -2.91
CA HIS A 370 -19.08 1.32 -2.55
C HIS A 370 -19.09 2.23 -3.79
N ALA A 371 -18.16 2.00 -4.73
CA ALA A 371 -18.09 2.71 -6.00
C ALA A 371 -19.38 2.54 -6.83
N THR A 372 -19.95 1.33 -6.86
CA THR A 372 -21.22 0.99 -7.54
C THR A 372 -22.39 1.79 -6.99
N LEU A 373 -22.53 1.86 -5.66
CA LEU A 373 -23.59 2.64 -5.01
C LEU A 373 -23.44 4.13 -5.31
N TRP A 374 -22.22 4.67 -5.28
CA TRP A 374 -21.93 6.06 -5.63
C TRP A 374 -22.18 6.38 -7.10
N ALA A 375 -21.76 5.50 -8.02
CA ALA A 375 -22.05 5.64 -9.45
C ALA A 375 -23.56 5.69 -9.71
N GLY A 376 -24.32 4.78 -9.11
CA GLY A 376 -25.79 4.77 -9.20
C GLY A 376 -26.43 6.02 -8.59
N ARG A 377 -25.85 6.57 -7.51
CA ARG A 377 -26.35 7.77 -6.82
C ARG A 377 -26.21 9.02 -7.68
N ILE A 378 -25.07 9.18 -8.35
CA ILE A 378 -24.75 10.41 -9.10
C ILE A 378 -25.14 10.34 -10.58
N ALA A 379 -25.49 9.16 -11.11
CA ALA A 379 -25.71 8.95 -12.54
C ALA A 379 -26.68 9.94 -13.18
N ALA A 380 -27.84 10.18 -12.56
CA ALA A 380 -28.87 11.08 -13.11
C ALA A 380 -28.39 12.54 -13.28
N ASP A 381 -27.48 12.99 -12.41
CA ASP A 381 -26.98 14.37 -12.43
C ASP A 381 -25.67 14.48 -13.25
N TYR A 382 -24.79 13.49 -13.15
CA TYR A 382 -23.46 13.51 -13.75
C TYR A 382 -23.41 12.93 -15.17
N ALA A 383 -24.23 11.91 -15.44
CA ALA A 383 -24.31 11.20 -16.71
C ALA A 383 -25.76 10.91 -17.13
N PRO A 384 -26.59 11.95 -17.32
CA PRO A 384 -28.02 11.81 -17.62
C PRO A 384 -28.31 11.07 -18.94
N GLU A 385 -27.33 10.98 -19.84
CA GLU A 385 -27.42 10.22 -21.09
C GLU A 385 -27.27 8.70 -20.92
N LEU A 386 -26.93 8.22 -19.72
CA LEU A 386 -26.83 6.80 -19.39
C LEU A 386 -28.10 6.33 -18.67
N GLU A 387 -28.77 5.32 -19.22
CA GLU A 387 -29.91 4.66 -18.61
C GLU A 387 -29.41 3.59 -17.64
N VAL A 388 -29.26 3.94 -16.37
CA VAL A 388 -28.91 2.96 -15.31
C VAL A 388 -30.12 2.04 -15.07
N ALA A 389 -30.03 0.84 -15.61
CA ALA A 389 -31.07 -0.18 -15.54
C ALA A 389 -31.10 -0.92 -14.20
N SER A 390 -29.94 -1.14 -13.59
CA SER A 390 -29.81 -1.85 -12.32
C SER A 390 -28.48 -1.55 -11.62
N VAL A 391 -28.49 -1.67 -10.30
CA VAL A 391 -27.33 -1.49 -9.42
C VAL A 391 -27.19 -2.72 -8.53
N ALA A 392 -26.05 -3.40 -8.57
CA ALA A 392 -25.76 -4.57 -7.73
C ALA A 392 -24.50 -4.36 -6.91
N ALA A 393 -24.67 -4.06 -5.62
CA ALA A 393 -23.58 -3.82 -4.69
C ALA A 393 -23.32 -5.08 -3.86
N LEU A 394 -22.14 -5.68 -4.04
CA LEU A 394 -21.78 -6.95 -3.43
C LEU A 394 -20.79 -6.71 -2.28
N SER A 395 -21.14 -7.12 -1.06
CA SER A 395 -20.31 -6.95 0.15
C SER A 395 -19.73 -5.54 0.27
N ALA A 396 -20.57 -4.53 0.01
CA ALA A 396 -20.12 -3.17 -0.22
C ALA A 396 -19.53 -2.53 1.04
N ALA A 397 -18.43 -1.80 0.91
CA ALA A 397 -17.91 -0.94 1.98
C ALA A 397 -18.73 0.35 2.10
N SER A 398 -20.06 0.23 2.30
CA SER A 398 -21.02 1.33 2.17
C SER A 398 -20.89 2.41 3.24
N ASP A 399 -20.38 2.08 4.42
CA ASP A 399 -20.12 3.06 5.48
C ASP A 399 -18.63 3.02 5.87
N PRO A 400 -17.78 3.87 5.24
CA PRO A 400 -16.36 3.94 5.56
C PRO A 400 -16.08 4.29 7.02
N LEU A 401 -16.95 5.04 7.70
CA LEU A 401 -16.77 5.40 9.11
C LEU A 401 -17.07 4.22 10.02
N ALA A 402 -18.19 3.52 9.81
CA ALA A 402 -18.51 2.31 10.57
C ALA A 402 -17.44 1.22 10.34
N LEU A 403 -16.94 1.09 9.11
CA LEU A 403 -15.84 0.18 8.81
C LEU A 403 -14.54 0.58 9.52
N ALA A 404 -14.24 1.88 9.63
CA ALA A 404 -13.09 2.35 10.38
C ALA A 404 -13.19 2.01 11.88
N HIS A 405 -14.37 2.15 12.49
CA HIS A 405 -14.61 1.70 13.86
C HIS A 405 -14.39 0.18 13.99
N ALA A 406 -15.00 -0.63 13.13
CA ALA A 406 -14.85 -2.08 13.16
C ALA A 406 -13.37 -2.52 13.04
N VAL A 407 -12.61 -1.87 12.15
CA VAL A 407 -11.18 -2.17 11.96
C VAL A 407 -10.34 -1.79 13.18
N LEU A 408 -10.68 -0.70 13.89
CA LEU A 408 -9.88 -0.21 15.01
C LEU A 408 -10.27 -0.82 16.36
N ASP A 409 -11.56 -1.09 16.59
CA ASP A 409 -12.11 -1.60 17.85
C ASP A 409 -11.68 -3.04 18.14
N ASP A 410 -11.46 -3.86 17.12
CA ASP A 410 -10.89 -5.21 17.24
C ASP A 410 -9.37 -5.23 17.54
N GLY A 411 -8.81 -4.07 17.92
CA GLY A 411 -7.38 -3.91 18.12
C GLY A 411 -6.64 -4.05 16.80
N ALA A 412 -6.95 -3.17 15.85
CA ALA A 412 -6.37 -3.06 14.50
C ALA A 412 -5.42 -4.21 14.13
N SER A 413 -6.02 -5.30 13.63
CA SER A 413 -5.26 -6.47 13.18
C SER A 413 -4.11 -6.02 12.26
N PRO A 414 -2.99 -6.76 12.16
CA PRO A 414 -1.90 -6.39 11.27
C PRO A 414 -2.35 -6.08 9.83
N LEU A 415 -3.40 -6.78 9.37
CA LEU A 415 -4.08 -6.50 8.10
C LEU A 415 -4.89 -5.20 8.15
N GLY A 416 -5.70 -4.99 9.20
CA GLY A 416 -6.44 -3.76 9.44
C GLY A 416 -5.53 -2.52 9.41
N ARG A 417 -4.35 -2.59 10.05
CA ARG A 417 -3.36 -1.50 10.00
C ARG A 417 -2.81 -1.22 8.60
N ALA A 418 -2.62 -2.26 7.79
CA ALA A 418 -2.18 -2.07 6.41
C ALA A 418 -3.31 -1.42 5.57
N ILE A 419 -4.56 -1.84 5.79
CA ILE A 419 -5.75 -1.26 5.13
C ILE A 419 -5.98 0.19 5.57
N THR A 420 -5.75 0.55 6.84
CA THR A 420 -5.82 1.95 7.28
C THR A 420 -4.89 2.87 6.47
N SER A 421 -3.73 2.37 6.01
CA SER A 421 -2.85 3.14 5.12
C SER A 421 -3.47 3.39 3.74
N TYR A 422 -4.25 2.44 3.21
CA TYR A 422 -5.00 2.59 1.96
C TYR A 422 -6.10 3.65 2.06
N VAL A 423 -6.59 3.95 3.26
CA VAL A 423 -7.52 5.07 3.48
C VAL A 423 -6.75 6.37 3.67
N LEU A 424 -5.87 6.43 4.68
CA LEU A 424 -5.27 7.69 5.11
C LEU A 424 -4.38 8.36 4.06
N VAL A 425 -3.67 7.58 3.23
CA VAL A 425 -2.78 8.15 2.21
C VAL A 425 -3.59 8.82 1.08
N PRO A 426 -4.53 8.14 0.42
CA PRO A 426 -5.52 8.77 -0.47
C PRO A 426 -6.26 9.95 0.13
N TYR A 427 -6.79 9.80 1.35
CA TYR A 427 -7.54 10.87 2.00
C TYR A 427 -6.68 12.11 2.25
N ALA A 428 -5.41 11.96 2.65
CA ALA A 428 -4.48 13.09 2.79
C ALA A 428 -4.06 13.72 1.45
N GLN A 429 -4.28 13.04 0.32
CA GLN A 429 -4.02 13.57 -1.02
C GLN A 429 -5.24 14.31 -1.60
N GLU A 430 -6.45 13.81 -1.33
CA GLU A 430 -7.70 14.39 -1.82
C GLU A 430 -8.24 15.50 -0.91
N TYR A 431 -8.07 15.38 0.41
CA TYR A 431 -8.59 16.32 1.40
C TYR A 431 -7.50 17.18 2.03
N PRO A 432 -7.54 18.52 1.87
CA PRO A 432 -6.47 19.40 2.37
C PRO A 432 -6.44 19.54 3.91
N ASP A 433 -7.53 19.21 4.58
CA ASP A 433 -7.69 19.19 6.05
C ASP A 433 -7.22 17.89 6.70
N ILE A 434 -6.86 16.88 5.91
CA ILE A 434 -6.24 15.63 6.39
C ILE A 434 -4.76 15.65 6.07
N ARG A 435 -3.91 15.55 7.11
CA ARG A 435 -2.46 15.44 6.94
C ARG A 435 -1.95 14.23 7.69
N LEU A 436 -1.18 13.38 7.01
CA LEU A 436 -0.51 12.22 7.64
C LEU A 436 0.35 12.62 8.86
N VAL A 437 0.79 13.88 8.93
CA VAL A 437 1.58 14.36 10.06
C VAL A 437 0.79 14.52 11.35
N ASP A 438 -0.53 14.70 11.25
CA ASP A 438 -1.44 14.86 12.37
C ASP A 438 -2.11 13.54 12.76
N THR A 439 -2.28 12.62 11.79
CA THR A 439 -3.04 11.37 11.97
C THR A 439 -2.18 10.11 12.12
N VAL A 440 -0.87 10.21 11.83
CA VAL A 440 0.06 9.08 11.90
C VAL A 440 1.25 9.42 12.78
N HIS A 441 1.54 8.52 13.72
CA HIS A 441 2.69 8.63 14.60
C HIS A 441 3.99 8.83 13.77
N PRO A 442 4.90 9.76 14.15
CA PRO A 442 6.08 10.11 13.35
C PRO A 442 6.91 8.94 12.81
N ALA A 443 7.18 7.94 13.66
CA ALA A 443 7.93 6.75 13.28
C ALA A 443 7.15 5.77 12.38
N GLY A 444 5.83 5.92 12.31
CA GLY A 444 4.89 5.14 11.51
C GLY A 444 4.60 5.69 10.12
N ARG A 445 4.96 6.95 9.84
CA ARG A 445 4.65 7.60 8.55
C ARG A 445 5.31 6.90 7.37
N VAL A 446 6.57 6.48 7.52
CA VAL A 446 7.27 5.70 6.49
C VAL A 446 6.55 4.38 6.25
N PHE A 447 6.12 3.70 7.32
CA PHE A 447 5.34 2.49 7.20
C PHE A 447 4.02 2.74 6.45
N ALA A 448 3.27 3.80 6.79
CA ALA A 448 1.99 4.09 6.16
C ALA A 448 2.15 4.39 4.65
N SER A 449 3.14 5.19 4.28
CA SER A 449 3.43 5.48 2.86
C SER A 449 3.91 4.24 2.10
N GLU A 450 4.78 3.41 2.69
CA GLU A 450 5.28 2.19 2.06
C GLU A 450 4.18 1.11 1.95
N ALA A 451 3.32 1.00 2.96
CA ALA A 451 2.14 0.13 2.95
C ALA A 451 1.21 0.54 1.81
N ALA A 452 0.85 1.82 1.72
CA ALA A 452 0.03 2.37 0.64
C ALA A 452 0.67 2.24 -0.75
N SER A 453 2.00 2.17 -0.80
CA SER A 453 2.69 1.96 -2.07
C SER A 453 2.56 0.54 -2.60
N ARG A 454 2.12 -0.46 -1.81
CA ARG A 454 2.04 -1.88 -2.19
C ARG A 454 0.64 -2.25 -2.69
N CYS A 455 0.56 -3.33 -3.46
CA CYS A 455 -0.72 -3.89 -3.87
C CYS A 455 -1.15 -5.02 -2.92
N ALA A 456 -2.45 -5.21 -2.75
CA ALA A 456 -3.02 -6.19 -1.83
C ALA A 456 -2.63 -7.65 -2.17
N SER A 457 -2.47 -7.94 -3.47
CA SER A 457 -2.09 -9.27 -3.98
C SER A 457 -0.59 -9.50 -4.11
N GLU A 458 0.25 -8.47 -3.94
CA GLU A 458 1.71 -8.58 -4.05
C GLU A 458 2.30 -9.35 -2.84
N ARG A 459 3.36 -10.14 -3.07
CA ARG A 459 4.13 -10.78 -1.96
C ARG A 459 4.65 -9.76 -0.95
N GLY A 460 4.88 -8.52 -1.38
CA GLY A 460 5.28 -7.41 -0.51
C GLY A 460 4.26 -7.10 0.59
N MET A 461 2.98 -7.42 0.41
CA MET A 461 1.95 -7.24 1.43
C MET A 461 2.23 -8.08 2.69
N LEU A 462 2.82 -9.28 2.54
CA LEU A 462 3.25 -10.09 3.68
C LEU A 462 4.26 -9.34 4.56
N VAL A 463 5.14 -8.57 3.94
CA VAL A 463 6.11 -7.76 4.69
C VAL A 463 5.43 -6.61 5.39
N THR A 464 4.44 -5.94 4.77
CA THR A 464 3.62 -4.92 5.43
C THR A 464 2.93 -5.49 6.67
N VAL A 465 2.34 -6.68 6.55
CA VAL A 465 1.67 -7.36 7.67
C VAL A 465 2.68 -7.73 8.77
N LEU A 466 3.82 -8.32 8.43
CA LEU A 466 4.88 -8.63 9.39
C LEU A 466 5.45 -7.38 10.07
N ALA A 467 5.57 -6.29 9.32
CA ALA A 467 5.97 -5.00 9.80
C ALA A 467 4.94 -4.42 10.78
N ALA A 468 3.64 -4.49 10.46
CA ALA A 468 2.56 -4.12 11.37
C ALA A 468 2.62 -4.95 12.66
N VAL A 469 2.75 -6.29 12.57
CA VAL A 469 2.94 -7.17 13.75
C VAL A 469 4.12 -6.70 14.58
N ALA A 470 5.27 -6.44 13.93
CA ALA A 470 6.49 -6.05 14.61
C ALA A 470 6.32 -4.72 15.34
N LEU A 471 5.54 -3.77 14.80
CA LEU A 471 5.27 -2.47 15.41
C LEU A 471 4.38 -2.57 16.67
N GLY A 472 3.49 -3.57 16.75
CA GLY A 472 2.63 -3.83 17.92
C GLY A 472 1.58 -2.75 18.20
N ASP A 473 0.79 -2.90 19.27
CA ASP A 473 -0.40 -2.05 19.56
C ASP A 473 -0.21 -1.07 20.74
N ARG A 474 0.95 -1.11 21.43
CA ARG A 474 1.12 -0.37 22.70
C ARG A 474 1.42 1.13 22.53
N ASP A 475 1.82 1.53 21.33
CA ASP A 475 1.91 2.92 20.88
C ASP A 475 1.14 2.94 19.54
N ALA A 476 -0.12 3.40 19.53
CA ALA A 476 -0.98 3.32 18.36
C ALA A 476 -0.29 3.96 17.13
N LEU A 477 -0.22 3.20 16.04
CA LEU A 477 0.39 3.66 14.78
C LEU A 477 -0.34 4.88 14.21
N TYR A 478 -1.66 4.88 14.36
CA TYR A 478 -2.59 5.90 13.91
C TYR A 478 -3.21 6.58 15.12
N ASP A 479 -3.33 7.90 15.05
CA ASP A 479 -3.99 8.75 16.03
C ASP A 479 -5.20 9.38 15.34
N LEU A 480 -6.34 8.68 15.42
CA LEU A 480 -7.54 9.01 14.68
C LEU A 480 -8.66 9.37 15.65
N ASP A 481 -9.14 10.62 15.56
CA ASP A 481 -10.40 11.03 16.15
C ASP A 481 -11.54 10.66 15.19
N LEU A 482 -12.15 9.49 15.43
CA LEU A 482 -13.32 9.01 14.67
C LEU A 482 -14.66 9.59 15.18
N GLU A 483 -14.65 10.32 16.29
CA GLU A 483 -15.88 10.90 16.87
C GLU A 483 -16.22 12.26 16.25
N GLY A 484 -15.21 13.09 15.97
CA GLY A 484 -15.43 14.44 15.44
C GLY A 484 -14.27 15.05 14.66
N GLY A 485 -13.20 14.29 14.38
CA GLY A 485 -12.04 14.78 13.67
C GLY A 485 -12.28 14.94 12.15
N PRO A 486 -11.35 15.59 11.42
CA PRO A 486 -11.43 15.73 9.96
C PRO A 486 -11.56 14.37 9.24
N VAL A 487 -10.86 13.34 9.73
CA VAL A 487 -10.94 11.99 9.15
C VAL A 487 -12.35 11.42 9.31
N ALA A 488 -12.96 11.53 10.49
CA ALA A 488 -14.33 11.08 10.73
C ALA A 488 -15.33 11.76 9.79
N GLU A 489 -15.17 13.08 9.62
CA GLU A 489 -16.06 13.86 8.76
C GLU A 489 -15.93 13.47 7.29
N ARG A 490 -14.71 13.27 6.79
CA ARG A 490 -14.52 12.81 5.40
C ARG A 490 -14.99 11.37 5.19
N LEU A 491 -14.81 10.48 6.17
CA LEU A 491 -15.36 9.12 6.07
C LEU A 491 -16.89 9.15 6.01
N ARG A 492 -17.53 9.99 6.82
CA ARG A 492 -18.99 10.20 6.81
C ARG A 492 -19.48 10.83 5.51
N GLU A 493 -18.75 11.81 4.97
CA GLU A 493 -19.03 12.42 3.66
C GLU A 493 -19.08 11.37 2.54
N ASN A 494 -18.29 10.29 2.66
CA ASN A 494 -18.22 9.23 1.66
C ASN A 494 -19.12 8.03 1.95
N ALA A 495 -20.03 8.10 2.93
CA ALA A 495 -21.02 7.05 3.12
C ALA A 495 -21.89 6.87 1.85
N ALA A 496 -21.99 5.65 1.36
CA ALA A 496 -22.80 5.27 0.22
C ALA A 496 -24.20 4.83 0.71
N ASP A 497 -25.13 5.78 0.74
CA ASP A 497 -26.49 5.64 1.28
C ASP A 497 -27.42 4.69 0.49
N GLY A 498 -26.98 4.23 -0.69
CA GLY A 498 -27.76 3.37 -1.58
C GLY A 498 -29.04 4.01 -2.14
N LEU A 499 -29.22 5.33 -2.01
CA LEU A 499 -30.39 6.05 -2.53
C LEU A 499 -30.27 6.26 -4.05
N VAL A 500 -30.25 5.15 -4.77
CA VAL A 500 -30.11 5.07 -6.23
C VAL A 500 -31.49 4.96 -6.90
N PRO A 501 -31.79 5.72 -7.98
CA PRO A 501 -33.09 5.66 -8.65
C PRO A 501 -33.45 4.30 -9.26
N ALA A 502 -32.45 3.54 -9.68
CA ALA A 502 -32.61 2.23 -10.32
C ALA A 502 -32.89 1.12 -9.28
N PRO A 503 -33.43 -0.04 -9.71
CA PRO A 503 -33.52 -1.23 -8.87
C PRO A 503 -32.16 -1.61 -8.26
N LEU A 504 -32.16 -1.89 -6.96
CA LEU A 504 -30.96 -2.18 -6.19
C LEU A 504 -30.94 -3.63 -5.68
N PHE A 505 -29.83 -4.32 -5.91
CA PHE A 505 -29.50 -5.62 -5.34
C PHE A 505 -28.34 -5.45 -4.35
N LEU A 506 -28.53 -5.91 -3.11
CA LEU A 506 -27.50 -6.01 -2.08
C LEU A 506 -27.22 -7.48 -1.82
N GLY A 507 -25.99 -7.93 -2.10
CA GLY A 507 -25.58 -9.32 -1.87
C GLY A 507 -24.39 -9.40 -0.94
N GLN A 508 -24.47 -10.14 0.16
CA GLN A 508 -23.36 -10.27 1.11
C GLN A 508 -23.26 -11.67 1.72
N GLY A 509 -22.03 -12.13 1.95
CA GLY A 509 -21.79 -13.33 2.75
C GLY A 509 -22.09 -13.10 4.23
N ALA A 510 -22.75 -14.06 4.88
CA ALA A 510 -23.09 -13.97 6.30
C ALA A 510 -21.86 -14.01 7.22
N ASP A 511 -20.79 -14.66 6.78
CA ASP A 511 -19.53 -14.82 7.51
C ASP A 511 -18.44 -13.84 7.00
N ASP A 512 -18.85 -12.69 6.46
CA ASP A 512 -17.92 -11.68 5.94
C ASP A 512 -17.01 -11.13 7.05
N GLU A 513 -15.73 -11.46 6.94
CA GLU A 513 -14.67 -11.14 7.88
C GLU A 513 -13.98 -9.80 7.60
N VAL A 514 -14.34 -9.10 6.51
CA VAL A 514 -13.71 -7.86 6.06
C VAL A 514 -14.67 -6.68 6.19
N VAL A 515 -15.91 -6.83 5.73
CA VAL A 515 -16.98 -5.85 5.84
C VAL A 515 -18.09 -6.47 6.68
N PRO A 516 -18.17 -6.14 7.99
CA PRO A 516 -19.16 -6.76 8.86
C PRO A 516 -20.59 -6.62 8.33
N ILE A 517 -21.35 -7.72 8.35
CA ILE A 517 -22.70 -7.78 7.78
C ILE A 517 -23.68 -6.78 8.39
N ASP A 518 -23.46 -6.35 9.63
CA ASP A 518 -24.30 -5.36 10.29
C ASP A 518 -24.26 -3.99 9.58
N ILE A 519 -23.17 -3.67 8.87
CA ILE A 519 -23.09 -2.47 8.02
C ILE A 519 -24.11 -2.58 6.87
N GLN A 520 -24.20 -3.74 6.20
CA GLN A 520 -25.18 -3.95 5.14
C GLN A 520 -26.61 -4.06 5.66
N ARG A 521 -26.84 -4.74 6.79
CA ARG A 521 -28.16 -4.81 7.42
C ARG A 521 -28.66 -3.42 7.81
N THR A 522 -27.77 -2.55 8.30
CA THR A 522 -28.10 -1.16 8.60
C THR A 522 -28.50 -0.40 7.35
N LEU A 523 -27.74 -0.51 6.26
CA LEU A 523 -28.08 0.09 4.96
C LEU A 523 -29.44 -0.41 4.44
N ALA A 524 -29.64 -1.73 4.43
CA ALA A 524 -30.90 -2.35 4.01
C ALA A 524 -32.09 -1.83 4.84
N GLY A 525 -31.94 -1.76 6.17
CA GLY A 525 -32.97 -1.21 7.05
C GLY A 525 -33.30 0.26 6.75
N GLN A 526 -32.29 1.09 6.47
CA GLN A 526 -32.48 2.49 6.08
C GLN A 526 -33.21 2.61 4.74
N LEU A 527 -32.84 1.81 3.75
CA LEU A 527 -33.48 1.78 2.42
C LEU A 527 -34.94 1.31 2.50
N CYS A 528 -35.21 0.27 3.29
CA CYS A 528 -36.55 -0.20 3.55
C CYS A 528 -37.41 0.85 4.27
N ALA A 529 -36.86 1.51 5.29
CA ALA A 529 -37.55 2.62 5.98
C ALA A 529 -37.82 3.81 5.05
N ALA A 530 -36.97 4.03 4.05
CA ALA A 530 -37.15 5.03 3.00
C ALA A 530 -38.08 4.57 1.85
N GLY A 531 -38.66 3.37 1.93
CA GLY A 531 -39.59 2.83 0.93
C GLY A 531 -38.95 2.52 -0.42
N ARG A 532 -37.65 2.23 -0.45
CA ARG A 532 -36.91 1.92 -1.68
C ARG A 532 -37.12 0.48 -2.12
N ASP A 533 -37.10 0.23 -3.42
CA ASP A 533 -37.07 -1.12 -3.99
C ASP A 533 -35.65 -1.69 -3.92
N VAL A 534 -35.39 -2.49 -2.88
CA VAL A 534 -34.12 -3.17 -2.65
C VAL A 534 -34.36 -4.68 -2.51
N GLU A 535 -33.54 -5.47 -3.20
CA GLU A 535 -33.43 -6.91 -2.98
C GLU A 535 -32.20 -7.21 -2.15
N VAL A 536 -32.39 -7.85 -1.01
CA VAL A 536 -31.31 -8.15 -0.06
C VAL A 536 -31.12 -9.65 -0.01
N HIS A 537 -29.88 -10.08 -0.25
CA HIS A 537 -29.47 -11.48 -0.22
C HIS A 537 -28.30 -11.65 0.75
N GLU A 538 -28.53 -12.41 1.81
CA GLU A 538 -27.51 -12.85 2.74
C GLU A 538 -27.17 -14.32 2.45
N TYR A 539 -25.89 -14.61 2.23
CA TYR A 539 -25.44 -15.95 1.85
C TYR A 539 -24.73 -16.63 3.03
N GLU A 540 -25.45 -17.52 3.70
CA GLU A 540 -24.96 -18.31 4.84
C GLU A 540 -23.69 -19.12 4.49
N GLY A 541 -22.73 -19.14 5.41
CA GLY A 541 -21.47 -19.87 5.23
C GLY A 541 -20.48 -19.24 4.25
N ARG A 542 -20.78 -18.05 3.71
CA ARG A 542 -19.92 -17.36 2.73
C ARG A 542 -19.13 -16.23 3.40
N THR A 543 -17.82 -16.25 3.17
CA THR A 543 -16.86 -15.20 3.56
C THR A 543 -16.84 -14.05 2.56
N HIS A 544 -16.06 -13.00 2.84
CA HIS A 544 -15.96 -11.80 1.97
C HIS A 544 -15.62 -12.14 0.52
N MET A 545 -14.68 -13.07 0.31
CA MET A 545 -14.32 -13.57 -1.02
C MET A 545 -15.14 -14.80 -1.42
N GLY A 546 -15.63 -15.58 -0.46
CA GLY A 546 -16.43 -16.77 -0.70
C GLY A 546 -17.77 -16.47 -1.35
N VAL A 547 -18.33 -15.27 -1.11
CA VAL A 547 -19.62 -14.85 -1.67
C VAL A 547 -19.57 -14.59 -3.18
N ILE A 548 -18.40 -14.26 -3.74
CA ILE A 548 -18.19 -14.07 -5.18
C ILE A 548 -17.43 -15.23 -5.84
N ALA A 549 -17.19 -16.32 -5.09
CA ALA A 549 -16.57 -17.52 -5.64
C ALA A 549 -17.50 -18.19 -6.68
N GLY A 550 -16.92 -18.92 -7.63
CA GLY A 550 -17.69 -19.53 -8.73
C GLY A 550 -18.72 -20.57 -8.29
N ASP A 551 -18.62 -21.13 -7.08
CA ASP A 551 -19.60 -22.04 -6.49
C ASP A 551 -20.65 -21.33 -5.60
N SER A 552 -20.56 -19.99 -5.48
CA SER A 552 -21.53 -19.19 -4.75
C SER A 552 -22.85 -19.10 -5.51
N PRO A 553 -24.01 -19.21 -4.82
CA PRO A 553 -25.32 -18.99 -5.44
C PRO A 553 -25.56 -17.52 -5.83
N LEU A 554 -24.71 -16.58 -5.36
CA LEU A 554 -24.86 -15.16 -5.62
C LEU A 554 -24.96 -14.82 -7.11
N LEU A 555 -24.09 -15.38 -7.94
CA LEU A 555 -24.10 -15.07 -9.38
C LEU A 555 -25.37 -15.60 -10.07
N PRO A 556 -25.78 -16.87 -9.89
CA PRO A 556 -27.08 -17.34 -10.34
C PRO A 556 -28.26 -16.45 -9.91
N ASP A 557 -28.32 -16.06 -8.64
CA ASP A 557 -29.40 -15.23 -8.10
C ASP A 557 -29.39 -13.83 -8.71
N LEU A 558 -28.19 -13.24 -8.90
CA LEU A 558 -28.02 -11.94 -9.52
C LEU A 558 -28.45 -11.94 -11.00
N PHE A 559 -28.09 -12.96 -11.77
CA PHE A 559 -28.54 -13.09 -13.16
C PHE A 559 -30.06 -13.33 -13.25
N ALA A 560 -30.62 -14.15 -12.36
CA ALA A 560 -32.07 -14.37 -12.29
C ALA A 560 -32.83 -13.09 -11.92
N TRP A 561 -32.25 -12.27 -11.03
CA TRP A 561 -32.79 -10.95 -10.69
C TRP A 561 -32.84 -10.02 -11.91
N VAL A 562 -31.76 -9.96 -12.69
CA VAL A 562 -31.74 -9.18 -13.93
C VAL A 562 -32.74 -9.70 -14.95
N ASP A 563 -32.84 -11.02 -15.11
CA ASP A 563 -33.83 -11.62 -16.03
C ASP A 563 -35.27 -11.24 -15.65
N ALA A 564 -35.58 -11.20 -14.36
CA ALA A 564 -36.89 -10.76 -13.87
C ALA A 564 -37.15 -9.25 -14.11
N LEU A 565 -36.11 -8.41 -14.01
CA LEU A 565 -36.20 -6.99 -14.35
C LEU A 565 -36.47 -6.78 -15.84
N ASP A 566 -35.73 -7.48 -16.71
CA ASP A 566 -35.88 -7.38 -18.16
C ASP A 566 -37.24 -7.91 -18.64
N ALA A 567 -37.82 -8.90 -17.94
CA ALA A 567 -39.15 -9.43 -18.21
C ALA A 567 -40.30 -8.53 -17.71
N GLY A 568 -40.01 -7.48 -16.92
CA GLY A 568 -41.03 -6.62 -16.32
C GLY A 568 -41.84 -7.29 -15.20
N GLU A 569 -41.34 -8.39 -14.63
CA GLU A 569 -42.06 -9.23 -13.66
C GLU A 569 -42.05 -8.68 -12.22
N ARG A 570 -41.49 -7.49 -12.00
CA ARG A 570 -41.44 -6.79 -10.70
C ARG A 570 -42.51 -5.70 -10.60
N GLU A 571 -43.78 -6.09 -10.57
CA GLU A 571 -44.86 -5.24 -10.05
C GLU A 571 -45.16 -5.65 -8.59
N GLY A 572 -44.83 -4.79 -7.63
CA GLY A 572 -45.39 -4.82 -6.27
C GLY A 572 -44.48 -5.37 -5.15
N VAL A 573 -44.15 -4.47 -4.21
CA VAL A 573 -43.51 -4.68 -2.88
C VAL A 573 -42.06 -5.23 -2.92
N PRO A 574 -41.07 -4.54 -2.31
CA PRO A 574 -39.69 -5.03 -2.25
C PRO A 574 -39.63 -6.37 -1.50
N ARG A 575 -39.21 -7.44 -2.17
CA ARG A 575 -39.08 -8.77 -1.55
C ARG A 575 -38.07 -8.77 -0.39
N GLY A 576 -37.09 -7.85 -0.38
CA GLY A 576 -36.05 -7.74 0.65
C GLY A 576 -36.45 -6.96 1.91
N CYS A 577 -37.60 -6.28 1.91
CA CYS A 577 -38.07 -5.52 3.10
C CYS A 577 -39.11 -6.28 3.92
N GLN A 578 -39.31 -7.57 3.64
CA GLN A 578 -40.11 -8.46 4.47
C GLN A 578 -39.19 -9.10 5.52
N SER A 579 -39.45 -8.73 6.78
CA SER A 579 -38.76 -9.19 8.00
C SER A 579 -38.77 -10.70 8.18
#